data_AF-A0A072QYH5-F1
#
_entry.id   AF-A0A072QYH5-F1
#
_cell.length_a   1.000
_cell.length_b   1.000
_cell.length_c   1.000
_cell.angle_alpha   90.00
_cell.angle_beta   90.00
_cell.angle_gamma   90.00
#
_symmetry.space_group_name_H-M   'P 1'
#
loop_
_entity.id
_entity.type
_entity.pdbx_description
1 polymer ?
#
loop_
_entity_poly.entity_id
_entity_poly.type
_entity_poly.pdbx_seq_one_letter_code
_entity_poly.pdbx_strand_id
1 'polypeptide(L)' 'KMLELLVCPITGGNLSFNRKTQELISLKAKLAYLSKKA' A
#
# COMPACT_ATOMS: atom_id res chain seq x y z
N LYS A 1 13.28 -8.46 -11.73
CA LYS A 1 12.94 -8.02 -10.36
C LYS A 1 11.47 -7.62 -10.38
N MET A 2 10.63 -8.40 -9.72
CA MET A 2 9.17 -8.29 -9.77
C MET A 2 8.76 -7.00 -9.02
N LEU A 3 8.14 -6.05 -9.73
CA LEU A 3 7.33 -5.04 -9.06
C LEU A 3 6.05 -5.77 -8.67
N GLU A 4 6.09 -6.43 -7.51
CA GLU A 4 4.94 -7.10 -6.93
C GLU A 4 3.86 -6.05 -6.75
N LEU A 5 2.76 -6.30 -7.44
CA LEU A 5 1.65 -5.40 -7.72
C LEU A 5 1.29 -4.53 -6.49
N LEU A 6 1.18 -3.20 -6.66
CA LEU A 6 0.74 -2.21 -5.66
C LEU A 6 -0.75 -2.35 -5.30
N VAL A 7 -1.16 -3.56 -4.97
CA VAL A 7 -2.52 -3.93 -4.59
C VAL A 7 -2.54 -4.38 -3.14
N CYS A 8 -3.64 -4.10 -2.48
CA CYS A 8 -3.89 -4.58 -1.14
C CYS A 8 -4.02 -6.11 -1.17
N PRO A 9 -3.23 -6.87 -0.40
CA PRO A 9 -3.30 -8.34 -0.42
C PRO A 9 -4.63 -8.89 0.11
N ILE A 10 -5.37 -8.10 0.88
CA ILE A 10 -6.64 -8.49 1.49
C ILE A 10 -7.83 -8.20 0.57
N THR A 11 -7.79 -7.05 -0.13
CA THR A 11 -8.94 -6.57 -0.91
C THR A 11 -8.73 -6.64 -2.42
N GLY A 12 -7.50 -6.90 -2.89
CA GLY A 12 -7.10 -6.83 -4.30
C GLY A 12 -7.20 -5.44 -4.92
N GLY A 13 -7.64 -4.43 -4.15
CA GLY A 13 -7.83 -3.06 -4.63
C GLY A 13 -6.53 -2.26 -4.61
N ASN A 14 -6.51 -1.18 -5.39
CA ASN A 14 -5.40 -0.23 -5.43
C ASN A 14 -5.11 0.37 -4.05
N LEU A 15 -3.83 0.59 -3.77
CA LEU A 15 -3.36 1.31 -2.59
C LEU A 15 -3.17 2.80 -2.93
N SER A 16 -3.55 3.68 -2.02
CA SER A 16 -3.33 5.12 -2.14
C SER A 16 -2.00 5.49 -1.47
N PHE A 17 -1.09 6.09 -2.22
CA PHE A 17 0.20 6.51 -1.66
C PHE A 17 0.09 7.86 -0.93
N ASN A 18 0.38 7.85 0.37
CA ASN A 18 0.53 9.06 1.17
C ASN A 18 2.00 9.51 1.15
N ARG A 19 2.27 10.54 0.36
CA ARG A 19 3.63 11.08 0.19
C ARG A 19 4.19 11.75 1.45
N LYS A 20 3.34 12.21 2.37
CA LYS A 20 3.76 12.87 3.61
C LYS A 20 4.37 11.88 4.60
N THR A 21 3.81 10.67 4.67
CA THR A 21 4.24 9.62 5.60
C THR A 21 4.98 8.47 4.91
N GLN A 22 5.06 8.50 3.57
CA GLN A 22 5.57 7.41 2.73
C GLN A 22 4.80 6.09 2.94
N GLU A 23 3.49 6.16 3.13
CA GLU A 23 2.64 5.00 3.40
C GLU A 23 1.74 4.64 2.21
N LEU A 24 1.34 3.37 2.13
CA LEU A 24 0.38 2.87 1.17
C LEU A 24 -0.92 2.53 1.91
N ILE A 25 -1.97 3.30 1.67
CA ILE A 25 -3.23 3.22 2.41
C ILE A 25 -4.26 2.42 1.60
N SER A 26 -4.85 1.39 2.21
CA SER A 26 -6.05 0.74 1.67
C SER A 26 -7.29 1.33 2.34
N LEU A 27 -8.04 2.15 1.61
CA LEU A 27 -9.28 2.74 2.11
C LEU A 27 -10.35 1.68 2.38
N LYS A 28 -10.39 0.61 1.56
CA LYS A 28 -11.33 -0.50 1.74
C LYS A 28 -11.03 -1.33 2.98
N ALA A 29 -9.75 -1.58 3.24
CA ALA A 29 -9.34 -2.39 4.39
C ALA A 29 -9.18 -1.56 5.67
N LYS A 30 -9.27 -0.22 5.60
CA LYS A 30 -8.97 0.73 6.70
C LYS A 30 -7.60 0.45 7.35
N LEU A 31 -6.63 0.05 6.54
CA LEU A 31 -5.29 -0.34 6.97
C LEU A 31 -4.24 0.44 6.18
N ALA A 32 -3.19 0.92 6.85
CA ALA A 32 -2.02 1.51 6.24
C ALA A 32 -0.89 0.48 6.18
N TYR A 33 -0.30 0.30 5.00
CA TYR A 33 0.85 -0.55 4.75
C TYR A 33 2.11 0.32 4.69
N LEU A 34 3.07 0.04 5.55
CA LEU A 34 4.32 0.78 5.63
C LEU A 34 5.18 0.46 4.40
N SER A 35 5.72 1.46 3.70
CA SER A 35 6.84 1.18 2.80
C SER A 35 8.03 0.83 3.68
N LYS A 36 8.46 -0.44 3.69
CA LYS A 36 9.72 -0.81 4.36
C LYS A 36 10.86 -0.05 3.67
N LYS A 37 11.34 1.00 4.32
CA LYS A 37 12.66 1.57 4.04
C LYS A 37 13.67 0.58 4.63
N ALA A 38 14.44 -0.05 3.75
CA ALA A 38 15.72 -0.65 4.14
C ALA A 38 16.73 0.47 4.41
#